data_AF-A0A397TN97-F1
#
_entry.id   AF-A0A397TN97-F1
#
_cell.length_a   1.000
_cell.length_b   1.000
_cell.length_c   1.000
_cell.angle_alpha   90.00
_cell.angle_beta   90.00
_cell.angle_gamma   90.00
#
_symmetry.space_group_name_H-M   'P 1'
#
loop_
_entity.id
_entity.type
_entity.pdbx_description
1 polymer ?
#
loop_
_entity_poly.entity_id
_entity_poly.type
_entity_poly.pdbx_seq_one_letter_code
_entity_poly.pdbx_strand_id
1 'polypeptide(L)'
;TPLEYKKLMEQCWNADPTERPKINDLEDKIYEIRKSYYQKEINKNKNKSMIKKLIKKIRLSELEINTSLEINDVSSIKSNYTSTSRLFTSKVYQFTNLPEPRNATEGTVCIIFYK
;
A
#
# COMPACT_ATOMS: atom_id res chain seq x y z
N THR A 1 2.96 -5.91 1.31
CA THR A 1 3.13 -4.47 1.56
C THR A 1 3.17 -4.03 3.02
N PRO A 2 2.79 -4.82 4.04
CA PRO A 2 3.20 -4.51 5.43
C PRO A 2 4.49 -5.24 5.86
N LEU A 3 4.71 -6.44 5.32
CA LEU A 3 5.83 -7.31 5.71
C LEU A 3 7.19 -6.80 5.22
N GLU A 4 7.21 -6.17 4.05
CA GLU A 4 8.39 -5.60 3.41
C GLU A 4 8.89 -4.39 4.21
N TYR A 5 7.97 -3.55 4.71
CA TYR A 5 8.32 -2.48 5.65
C TYR A 5 8.83 -3.04 6.98
N LYS A 6 8.20 -4.08 7.54
CA LYS A 6 8.70 -4.74 8.76
C LYS A 6 10.14 -5.21 8.61
N LYS A 7 10.44 -5.95 7.53
CA LYS A 7 11.80 -6.42 7.22
C LYS A 7 12.80 -5.28 7.05
N LEU A 8 12.37 -4.20 6.38
CA LEU A 8 13.22 -3.03 6.16
C LEU A 8 13.53 -2.29 7.47
N MET A 9 12.51 -2.07 8.30
CA MET A 9 12.67 -1.53 9.66
C MET A 9 13.63 -2.40 10.47
N GLU A 10 13.49 -3.72 10.35
CA GLU A 10 14.36 -4.69 11.03
C GLU A 10 15.83 -4.61 10.59
N GLN A 11 16.11 -4.24 9.34
CA GLN A 11 17.47 -4.02 8.86
C GLN A 11 18.04 -2.67 9.33
N CYS A 12 17.22 -1.63 9.38
CA CYS A 12 17.65 -0.27 9.73
C CYS A 12 18.13 -0.13 11.18
N TRP A 13 17.55 -0.89 12.11
CA TRP A 13 17.91 -0.82 13.53
C TRP A 13 18.92 -1.89 13.98
N ASN A 14 19.65 -2.51 13.04
CA ASN A 14 20.66 -3.52 13.39
C ASN A 14 21.71 -2.91 14.34
N ALA A 15 22.12 -3.66 15.36
CA ALA A 15 23.13 -3.22 16.31
C ALA A 15 24.48 -2.98 15.63
N ASP A 16 24.82 -3.78 14.62
CA ASP A 16 26.01 -3.59 13.79
C ASP A 16 25.72 -2.53 12.69
N PRO A 17 26.44 -1.40 12.66
CA PRO A 17 26.28 -0.39 11.62
C PRO A 17 26.59 -0.89 10.21
N THR A 18 27.44 -1.90 10.06
CA THR A 18 27.84 -2.46 8.75
C THR A 18 26.73 -3.28 8.11
N GLU A 19 25.85 -3.85 8.93
CA GLU A 19 24.67 -4.61 8.51
C GLU A 19 23.45 -3.71 8.26
N ARG A 20 23.54 -2.41 8.59
CA ARG A 20 22.48 -1.45 8.25
C ARG A 20 22.52 -1.12 6.77
N PRO A 21 21.35 -0.98 6.10
CA PRO A 21 21.32 -0.57 4.71
C PRO A 21 21.87 0.85 4.56
N LYS A 22 22.59 1.11 3.46
CA LYS A 22 22.97 2.47 3.10
C LYS A 22 21.73 3.28 2.74
N ILE A 23 21.85 4.60 2.83
CA ILE A 23 20.73 5.50 2.56
C ILE A 23 20.15 5.34 1.15
N ASN A 24 21.01 5.16 0.14
CA ASN A 24 20.57 4.95 -1.24
C ASN A 24 19.82 3.60 -1.38
N ASP A 25 20.36 2.52 -0.79
CA ASP A 25 19.71 1.20 -0.82
C ASP A 25 18.35 1.21 -0.11
N LEU A 26 18.23 2.00 0.96
CA LEU A 26 16.98 2.20 1.69
C LEU A 26 15.95 2.96 0.83
N GLU A 27 16.37 4.03 0.16
CA GLU A 27 15.52 4.82 -0.74
C GLU A 27 14.99 3.96 -1.89
N ASP A 28 15.86 3.18 -2.54
CA ASP A 28 15.49 2.27 -3.62
C ASP A 28 14.47 1.22 -3.16
N LYS A 29 14.69 0.60 -1.99
CA LYS A 29 13.73 -0.36 -1.42
C LYS A 29 12.38 0.28 -1.13
N ILE A 30 12.35 1.48 -0.56
CA ILE A 30 11.10 2.21 -0.30
C ILE A 30 10.39 2.53 -1.61
N TYR A 31 11.12 2.98 -2.62
CA TYR A 31 10.58 3.28 -3.94
C TYR A 31 9.92 2.05 -4.58
N GLU A 32 10.58 0.89 -4.56
CA GLU A 32 10.04 -0.35 -5.13
C GLU A 32 8.80 -0.86 -4.37
N ILE A 33 8.81 -0.80 -3.04
CA ILE A 33 7.61 -1.13 -2.23
C ILE A 33 6.45 -0.21 -2.62
N ARG A 34 6.69 1.10 -2.74
CA ARG A 34 5.67 2.09 -3.12
C ARG A 34 5.14 1.86 -4.54
N LYS A 35 6.04 1.61 -5.49
CA LYS A 35 5.72 1.34 -6.90
C LYS A 35 4.85 0.09 -7.04
N SER A 36 5.22 -1.01 -6.37
CA SER A 36 4.45 -2.26 -6.40
C SER A 36 3.03 -2.07 -5.82
N TYR A 37 2.89 -1.27 -4.77
CA TYR A 37 1.60 -0.92 -4.18
C TYR A 37 0.71 -0.18 -5.19
N TYR A 38 1.21 0.88 -5.81
CA TYR A 38 0.43 1.65 -6.79
C TYR A 38 0.06 0.82 -8.01
N GLN A 39 0.97 -0.01 -8.52
CA GLN A 39 0.69 -0.89 -9.64
C GLN A 39 -0.44 -1.88 -9.32
N LYS A 40 -0.44 -2.44 -8.10
CA LYS A 40 -1.52 -3.32 -7.62
C LYS A 40 -2.87 -2.59 -7.53
N GLU A 41 -2.89 -1.36 -7.01
CA GLU A 41 -4.11 -0.56 -6.91
C GLU A 41 -4.67 -0.18 -8.30
N ILE A 42 -3.80 0.20 -9.24
CA ILE A 42 -4.17 0.47 -10.64
C ILE A 42 -4.79 -0.76 -11.29
N ASN A 43 -4.14 -1.93 -11.17
CA ASN A 43 -4.62 -3.18 -11.75
C ASN A 43 -5.97 -3.59 -11.16
N LYS A 44 -6.14 -3.45 -9.84
CA LYS A 44 -7.42 -3.71 -9.16
C LYS A 44 -8.55 -2.83 -9.70
N ASN A 45 -8.28 -1.54 -9.89
CA ASN A 45 -9.26 -0.60 -10.43
C ASN A 45 -9.60 -0.86 -11.89
N LYS A 46 -8.60 -1.22 -12.71
CA LYS A 46 -8.80 -1.64 -14.12
C LYS A 46 -9.71 -2.87 -14.20
N ASN A 47 -9.45 -3.89 -13.37
CA ASN A 47 -10.26 -5.11 -13.32
C ASN A 47 -11.71 -4.81 -12.88
N LYS A 48 -11.90 -3.95 -11.87
CA LYS A 48 -13.23 -3.50 -11.44
C LYS A 48 -14.01 -2.81 -12.56
N SER A 49 -13.36 -1.94 -13.32
CA SER A 49 -13.96 -1.28 -14.48
C SER A 49 -14.36 -2.28 -15.58
N MET A 50 -13.51 -3.27 -15.84
CA MET A 50 -13.77 -4.33 -16.82
C MET A 50 -14.96 -5.20 -16.43
N ILE A 51 -15.04 -5.62 -15.16
CA ILE A 51 -16.17 -6.37 -14.59
C ILE A 51 -17.45 -5.56 -14.69
N LYS A 52 -17.43 -4.27 -14.36
CA LYS A 52 -18.61 -3.39 -14.47
C LYS A 52 -19.13 -3.31 -15.92
N LYS A 53 -18.22 -3.22 -16.91
CA LYS A 53 -18.60 -3.24 -18.33
C LYS A 53 -19.21 -4.57 -18.74
N LEU A 54 -18.64 -5.70 -18.28
CA LEU A 54 -19.16 -7.03 -18.57
C LEU A 54 -20.56 -7.24 -17.97
N ILE A 55 -20.77 -6.87 -16.71
CA ILE A 55 -22.09 -6.92 -16.05
C ILE A 55 -23.11 -6.06 -16.80
N LYS A 56 -22.73 -4.85 -17.25
CA LYS A 56 -23.62 -4.00 -18.05
C LYS A 56 -24.02 -4.68 -19.37
N LYS A 57 -23.09 -5.34 -20.06
CA LYS A 57 -23.38 -6.07 -21.30
C LYS A 57 -24.31 -7.24 -21.06
N ILE A 58 -24.06 -8.06 -20.03
CA ILE A 58 -24.92 -9.20 -19.68
C ILE A 58 -26.35 -8.70 -19.39
N ARG A 59 -26.50 -7.65 -18.59
CA ARG A 59 -27.80 -7.05 -18.30
C ARG A 59 -28.51 -6.53 -19.55
N LEU A 60 -27.79 -5.92 -20.50
CA LEU A 60 -28.37 -5.45 -21.76
C LEU A 60 -28.85 -6.61 -22.63
N SER A 61 -28.08 -7.70 -22.70
CA SER A 61 -28.48 -8.91 -23.42
C SER A 61 -29.67 -9.61 -22.77
N GLU A 62 -29.73 -9.65 -21.43
CA GLU A 62 -30.93 -10.10 -20.71
C GLU A 62 -32.11 -9.17 -20.96
N LEU A 63 -31.88 -7.84 -21.02
CA LEU A 63 -32.88 -6.81 -21.34
C LEU A 63 -33.46 -6.99 -22.76
N GLU A 64 -32.59 -7.26 -23.75
CA GLU A 64 -32.99 -7.52 -25.13
C GLU A 64 -33.82 -8.81 -25.28
N ILE A 65 -33.70 -9.75 -24.33
CA ILE A 65 -34.49 -11.00 -24.29
C ILE A 65 -35.86 -10.81 -23.61
N ASN A 66 -36.03 -9.83 -22.72
CA ASN A 66 -37.25 -9.65 -21.92
C ASN A 66 -37.98 -8.31 -22.13
N THR A 67 -37.49 -7.43 -23.01
CA THR A 67 -38.11 -6.11 -23.28
C THR A 67 -38.78 -6.05 -24.64
N SER A 68 -39.86 -6.81 -24.76
CA SER A 68 -41.11 -6.21 -25.21
C SER A 68 -41.95 -5.92 -23.96
N LEU A 69 -41.63 -4.87 -23.18
CA LEU A 69 -42.53 -4.19 -22.22
C LEU A 69 -41.77 -3.13 -21.40
N GLU A 70 -42.10 -1.88 -21.72
CA GLU A 70 -42.05 -0.61 -20.97
C GLU A 70 -40.90 -0.29 -19.98
N ILE A 71 -40.20 0.79 -20.34
CA ILE A 71 -39.20 1.52 -19.55
C ILE A 71 -39.93 2.48 -18.61
N ASN A 72 -39.75 2.35 -17.30
CA ASN A 72 -39.93 3.45 -16.35
C ASN A 72 -38.96 3.31 -15.16
N ASP A 73 -38.57 4.46 -14.62
CA ASP A 73 -37.81 4.69 -13.38
C ASP A 73 -36.28 4.66 -13.43
N VAL A 74 -35.71 5.71 -14.03
CA VAL A 74 -34.40 6.23 -13.63
C VAL A 74 -34.62 7.42 -12.68
N SER A 75 -34.72 7.14 -11.38
CA SER A 75 -34.63 8.19 -10.36
C SER A 75 -33.70 7.79 -9.22
N SER A 76 -32.87 8.76 -8.83
CA SER A 76 -32.03 8.79 -7.62
C SER A 76 -30.68 8.05 -7.63
N ILE A 77 -29.64 8.69 -8.18
CA ILE A 77 -28.29 8.59 -7.58
C ILE A 77 -27.84 10.01 -7.20
N LYS A 78 -28.39 10.50 -6.08
CA LYS A 78 -27.87 11.66 -5.35
C LYS A 78 -26.77 11.14 -4.44
N SER A 79 -25.52 11.44 -4.77
CA SER A 79 -24.36 11.10 -3.95
C SER A 79 -23.64 12.38 -3.54
N ASN A 80 -24.19 13.04 -2.53
CA ASN A 80 -23.53 14.11 -1.78
C ASN A 80 -22.67 13.44 -0.70
N TYR A 81 -21.43 13.03 -1.00
CA TYR A 81 -20.49 12.68 0.05
C TYR A 81 -19.75 13.95 0.48
N THR A 82 -20.33 14.54 1.52
CA THR A 82 -19.66 15.14 2.66
C THR A 82 -18.14 15.22 2.57
N SER A 83 -17.66 16.46 2.50
CA SER A 83 -16.32 16.88 2.89
C SER A 83 -15.84 16.16 4.15
N THR A 84 -14.94 15.19 4.01
CA THR A 84 -13.99 14.86 5.08
C THR A 84 -12.60 15.02 4.51
N SER A 85 -12.01 16.18 4.80
CA SER A 85 -10.62 16.57 4.60
C SER A 85 -9.64 15.72 5.41
N ARG A 86 -9.66 14.39 5.26
CA ARG A 86 -8.56 13.53 5.72
C ARG A 86 -7.47 13.57 4.66
N LEU A 87 -6.61 14.59 4.74
CA LEU A 87 -5.42 14.74 3.88
C LEU A 87 -4.34 13.66 4.14
N PHE A 88 -4.51 12.84 5.17
CA PHE A 88 -3.61 11.73 5.46
C PHE A 88 -4.14 10.45 4.79
N THR A 89 -3.49 10.06 3.69
CA THR A 89 -3.69 8.77 3.02
C THR A 89 -2.81 7.65 3.62
N SER A 90 -2.10 7.93 4.73
CA SER A 90 -1.23 6.96 5.38
C SER A 90 -2.03 5.83 6.01
N LYS A 91 -1.57 4.59 5.78
CA LYS A 91 -2.08 3.39 6.45
C LYS A 91 -1.21 3.10 7.67
N VAL A 92 -1.84 2.92 8.82
CA VAL A 92 -1.16 2.48 10.04
C VAL A 92 -1.13 0.96 10.06
N TYR A 93 0.04 0.37 10.28
CA TYR A 93 0.22 -1.07 10.46
C TYR A 93 0.69 -1.34 11.88
N GLN A 94 0.05 -2.28 12.57
CA GLN A 94 0.46 -2.75 13.89
C GLN A 94 1.27 -4.04 13.72
N PHE A 95 2.50 -4.07 14.22
CA PHE A 95 3.34 -5.25 14.23
C PHE A 95 3.44 -5.78 15.66
N THR A 96 2.79 -6.91 15.93
CA THR A 96 3.01 -7.68 17.16
C THR A 96 4.26 -8.55 16.97
N ASN A 97 5.02 -8.79 18.04
CA ASN A 97 6.25 -9.60 18.04
C ASN A 97 7.40 -8.97 17.22
N LEU A 98 7.77 -7.75 17.56
CA LEU A 98 9.05 -7.18 17.15
C LEU A 98 10.16 -7.74 18.06
N PRO A 99 11.38 -7.96 17.55
CA PRO A 99 12.51 -8.34 18.40
C PRO A 99 12.79 -7.23 19.43
N GLU A 100 13.37 -7.60 20.57
CA GLU A 100 13.76 -6.61 21.58
C GLU A 100 14.75 -5.60 20.97
N PRO A 101 14.61 -4.30 21.30
CA PRO A 101 15.53 -3.29 20.82
C PRO A 101 16.93 -3.58 21.35
N ARG A 102 17.83 -3.95 20.43
CA ARG A 102 19.24 -4.19 20.75
C ARG A 102 20.04 -2.94 20.40
N ASN A 103 20.36 -2.13 21.39
CA ASN A 103 21.29 -1.02 21.20
C ASN A 103 22.67 -1.56 20.81
N ALA A 104 23.46 -0.75 20.08
CA ALA A 104 24.89 -1.01 19.95
C ALA A 104 25.48 -0.99 21.36
N THR A 105 25.92 -2.15 21.86
CA THR A 105 26.61 -2.27 23.15
C THR A 105 27.74 -1.23 23.19
N GLU A 106 27.90 -0.55 24.33
CA GLU A 106 28.85 0.53 24.59
C GLU A 106 30.14 0.34 23.79
N GLY A 107 30.39 1.26 22.85
CA GLY A 107 31.55 1.19 21.98
C GLY A 107 32.81 1.09 22.82
N THR A 108 33.62 0.06 22.58
CA THR A 108 35.02 0.05 22.99
C THR A 108 35.64 1.32 22.42
N VAL A 109 35.92 2.32 23.28
CA VAL A 109 36.63 3.53 22.89
C VAL A 109 38.04 3.10 22.48
N CYS A 110 38.27 2.92 21.18
CA CYS A 110 39.62 2.76 20.65
C CYS A 110 40.34 4.10 20.77
N ILE A 111 41.08 4.29 21.87
CA ILE A 111 42.03 5.39 22.00
C ILE A 111 43.19 5.06 21.06
N ILE A 112 43.21 5.68 19.89
CA ILE A 112 44.33 5.60 18.96
C ILE A 112 45.44 6.51 19.50
N PHE A 113 46.48 5.93 20.10
CA PHE A 113 47.68 6.68 20.46
C PHE A 113 48.51 6.91 19.19
N TYR A 114 48.60 8.15 18.74
CA TYR A 114 49.64 8.55 17.79
C TYR A 114 50.95 8.72 18.57
N LYS A 115 52.00 8.03 18.11
CA LYS A 115 53.37 8.14 18.60
C LYS A 115 54.16 9.08 17.70
#